data_AF-A0A1Q6YL11-F1
#
_entry.id   AF-A0A1Q6YL11-F1
#
_cell.length_a   1.000
_cell.length_b   1.000
_cell.length_c   1.000
_cell.angle_alpha   90.00
_cell.angle_beta   90.00
_cell.angle_gamma   90.00
#
_symmetry.space_group_name_H-M   'P 1'
#
loop_
_entity.id
_entity.type
_entity.pdbx_description
1 polymer ?
#
loop_
_entity_poly.entity_id
_entity_poly.type
_entity_poly.pdbx_seq_one_letter_code
_entity_poly.pdbx_strand_id
1 'polypeptide(L)'
;MTSMKRSLVTVCILALPIAVALLTARSSTAGPEKIEFPANWEKYVLYTIVDRYDVKQYRELYASSQEAVDAMKRGQPLPDRTVLVLVQYKAQADAQGNPLKNASGRFLKGDRIGFTVMEKRQGWGAEYPGDLRNGEWEYSAFGTDGRFNANANYTGCFQCHKPHEKQDFVISLAGLMGGGGTTGTGAPDVRISGFSFGPPRLTAAPGQAVMWINNDDSPHQITLTASKARGPVLTKGQSYSHTF
;
A
#
# COMPACT_ATOMS: atom_id res chain seq x y z
N MET A 1 44.12 -70.14 49.54
CA MET A 1 44.03 -70.33 48.07
C MET A 1 42.61 -69.91 47.71
N THR A 2 42.32 -68.87 46.93
CA THR A 2 42.74 -68.67 45.54
C THR A 2 42.48 -67.21 45.09
N SER A 3 43.51 -66.60 44.49
CA SER A 3 43.52 -65.58 43.42
C SER A 3 42.65 -64.30 43.51
N MET A 4 43.32 -63.18 43.76
CA MET A 4 42.85 -61.81 43.56
C MET A 4 43.10 -61.41 42.08
N LYS A 5 42.04 -61.33 41.26
CA LYS A 5 42.12 -60.84 39.88
C LYS A 5 41.97 -59.32 39.85
N ARG A 6 43.02 -58.63 39.38
CA ARG A 6 43.00 -57.20 39.05
C ARG A 6 42.25 -57.01 37.73
N SER A 7 41.05 -56.42 37.77
CA SER A 7 40.33 -56.00 36.57
C SER A 7 40.75 -54.57 36.21
N LEU A 8 41.42 -54.42 35.06
CA LEU A 8 41.62 -53.12 34.41
C LEU A 8 40.27 -52.61 33.91
N VAL A 9 39.85 -51.43 34.38
CA VAL A 9 38.69 -50.72 33.85
C VAL A 9 39.15 -49.94 32.62
N THR A 10 38.83 -50.44 31.43
CA THR A 10 38.95 -49.70 30.18
C THR A 10 37.82 -48.66 30.13
N VAL A 11 38.15 -47.38 30.24
CA VAL A 11 37.22 -46.28 30.02
C VAL A 11 37.01 -46.12 28.51
N CYS A 12 35.91 -46.66 27.98
CA CYS A 12 35.44 -46.32 26.64
C CYS A 12 34.85 -44.91 26.68
N ILE A 13 35.61 -43.92 26.23
CA ILE A 13 35.07 -42.59 25.92
C ILE A 13 34.27 -42.73 24.61
N LEU A 14 32.95 -42.87 24.74
CA LEU A 14 32.02 -42.73 23.62
C LEU A 14 32.00 -41.26 23.21
N ALA A 15 32.76 -40.91 22.19
CA ALA A 15 32.64 -39.62 21.52
C ALA A 15 31.31 -39.58 20.77
N LEU A 16 30.31 -38.88 21.31
CA LEU A 16 29.09 -38.53 20.60
C LEU A 16 29.45 -37.51 19.50
N PRO A 17 29.20 -37.77 18.21
CA PRO A 17 29.28 -36.71 17.21
C PRO A 17 28.10 -35.77 17.44
N ILE A 18 28.38 -34.56 17.91
CA ILE A 18 27.41 -33.45 17.86
C ILE A 18 27.24 -33.13 16.38
N ALA A 19 26.19 -33.69 15.77
CA ALA A 19 25.75 -33.27 14.45
C ALA A 19 25.23 -31.84 14.57
N VAL A 20 26.10 -30.86 14.31
CA VAL A 20 25.67 -29.48 14.09
C VAL A 20 24.90 -29.48 12.77
N ALA A 21 23.57 -29.59 12.88
CA ALA A 21 22.69 -29.29 11.75
C ALA A 21 22.85 -27.80 11.43
N LEU A 22 23.73 -27.47 10.48
CA LEU A 22 23.67 -26.18 9.82
C LEU A 22 22.31 -26.13 9.11
N LEU A 23 21.32 -25.51 9.73
CA LEU A 23 20.22 -24.93 8.98
C LEU A 23 20.85 -23.89 8.06
N THR A 24 21.06 -24.26 6.80
CA THR A 24 21.25 -23.28 5.75
C THR A 24 19.94 -22.51 5.67
N ALA A 25 19.86 -21.36 6.36
CA ALA A 25 18.84 -20.38 6.06
C ALA A 25 19.02 -20.09 4.57
N ARG A 26 18.11 -20.61 3.74
CA ARG A 26 18.02 -20.15 2.35
C ARG A 26 17.75 -18.67 2.49
N SER A 27 18.71 -17.84 2.07
CA SER A 27 18.42 -16.43 1.82
C SER A 27 17.22 -16.42 0.89
N SER A 28 16.03 -16.16 1.41
CA SER A 28 14.90 -15.81 0.57
C SER A 28 15.32 -14.53 -0.12
N THR A 29 15.53 -14.57 -1.43
CA THR A 29 15.79 -13.34 -2.18
C THR A 29 14.57 -12.45 -2.00
N ALA A 30 14.74 -11.27 -1.37
CA ALA A 30 13.72 -10.24 -1.35
C ALA A 30 13.40 -9.83 -2.78
N GLY A 31 12.12 -9.60 -3.06
CA GLY A 31 11.75 -9.23 -4.40
C GLY A 31 10.28 -9.42 -4.75
N PRO A 32 9.85 -8.74 -5.82
CA PRO A 32 8.50 -8.76 -6.34
C PRO A 32 8.04 -10.14 -6.85
N GLU A 33 8.99 -11.04 -7.14
CA GLU A 33 8.74 -12.43 -7.55
C GLU A 33 8.24 -13.34 -6.42
N LYS A 34 8.35 -12.91 -5.14
CA LYS A 34 7.78 -13.64 -4.01
C LYS A 34 6.24 -13.71 -4.06
N ILE A 35 5.61 -12.75 -4.74
CA ILE A 35 4.15 -12.68 -4.87
C ILE A 35 3.70 -13.49 -6.08
N GLU A 36 2.87 -14.48 -5.84
CA GLU A 36 2.17 -15.21 -6.90
C GLU A 36 0.97 -14.41 -7.40
N PHE A 37 0.66 -14.51 -8.69
CA PHE A 37 -0.54 -13.88 -9.23
C PHE A 37 -1.79 -14.48 -8.56
N PRO A 38 -2.65 -13.69 -7.91
CA PRO A 38 -3.81 -14.20 -7.18
C PRO A 38 -4.93 -14.58 -8.17
N ALA A 39 -4.85 -15.76 -8.78
CA ALA A 39 -5.72 -16.19 -9.88
C ALA A 39 -7.23 -16.25 -9.55
N ASN A 40 -7.61 -16.15 -8.27
CA ASN A 40 -8.99 -16.13 -7.78
C ASN A 40 -9.37 -14.80 -7.12
N TRP A 41 -8.67 -13.71 -7.45
CA TRP A 41 -8.91 -12.37 -6.91
C TRP A 41 -10.36 -11.89 -7.08
N GLU A 42 -11.11 -12.38 -8.07
CA GLU A 42 -12.53 -12.03 -8.25
C GLU A 42 -13.41 -12.46 -7.07
N LYS A 43 -12.94 -13.43 -6.26
CA LYS A 43 -13.61 -13.88 -5.03
C LYS A 43 -13.24 -13.04 -3.81
N TYR A 44 -12.26 -12.16 -3.92
CA TYR A 44 -11.83 -11.27 -2.84
C TYR A 44 -12.87 -10.18 -2.61
N VAL A 45 -12.76 -9.49 -1.48
CA VAL A 45 -13.69 -8.41 -1.13
C VAL A 45 -13.31 -7.14 -1.88
N LEU A 46 -14.15 -6.71 -2.83
CA LEU A 46 -14.04 -5.36 -3.42
C LEU A 46 -14.36 -4.33 -2.33
N TYR A 47 -13.34 -3.61 -1.86
CA TYR A 47 -13.50 -2.69 -0.73
C TYR A 47 -13.54 -1.23 -1.15
N THR A 48 -12.96 -0.87 -2.31
CA THR A 48 -13.10 0.47 -2.87
C THR A 48 -12.83 0.50 -4.37
N ILE A 49 -13.26 1.58 -5.01
CA ILE A 49 -12.99 1.87 -6.41
C ILE A 49 -12.48 3.30 -6.49
N VAL A 50 -11.39 3.51 -7.24
CA VAL A 50 -10.69 4.80 -7.37
C VAL A 50 -10.61 5.21 -8.83
N ASP A 51 -11.05 6.44 -9.12
CA ASP A 51 -10.83 7.06 -10.43
C ASP A 51 -9.55 7.90 -10.40
N ARG A 52 -8.65 7.63 -11.35
CA ARG A 52 -7.39 8.35 -11.55
C ARG A 52 -7.50 9.26 -12.75
N TYR A 53 -7.76 10.53 -12.48
CA TYR A 53 -7.97 11.55 -13.48
C TYR A 53 -6.71 11.86 -14.29
N ASP A 54 -5.54 11.86 -13.64
CA ASP A 54 -4.24 12.13 -14.22
C ASP A 54 -3.84 11.13 -15.32
N VAL A 55 -4.16 9.85 -15.11
CA VAL A 55 -3.83 8.76 -16.05
C VAL A 55 -5.06 8.14 -16.72
N LYS A 56 -6.26 8.74 -16.53
CA LYS A 56 -7.55 8.30 -17.08
C LYS A 56 -7.84 6.81 -16.81
N GLN A 57 -7.71 6.39 -15.56
CA GLN A 57 -7.95 5.00 -15.15
C GLN A 57 -9.11 4.86 -14.17
N TYR A 58 -9.84 3.76 -14.31
CA TYR A 58 -10.79 3.24 -13.32
C TYR A 58 -10.10 2.08 -12.61
N ARG A 59 -10.01 2.12 -11.27
CA ARG A 59 -9.29 1.12 -10.48
C ARG A 59 -10.18 0.47 -9.45
N GLU A 60 -10.17 -0.85 -9.40
CA GLU A 60 -10.86 -1.63 -8.36
C GLU A 60 -9.83 -2.19 -7.40
N LEU A 61 -10.09 -2.08 -6.10
CA LEU A 61 -9.18 -2.54 -5.06
C LEU A 61 -9.89 -3.63 -4.23
N TYR A 62 -9.26 -4.80 -4.21
CA TYR A 62 -9.74 -6.00 -3.55
C TYR A 62 -8.83 -6.38 -2.39
N ALA A 63 -9.40 -6.99 -1.35
CA ALA A 63 -8.66 -7.55 -0.22
C ALA A 63 -9.02 -9.04 -0.05
N SER A 64 -8.01 -9.87 0.24
CA SER A 64 -8.16 -11.33 0.35
C SER A 64 -9.17 -11.80 1.38
N SER A 65 -9.52 -10.96 2.37
CA SER A 65 -10.51 -11.29 3.40
C SER A 65 -11.30 -10.07 3.87
N GLN A 66 -12.48 -10.31 4.42
CA GLN A 66 -13.27 -9.29 5.12
C GLN A 66 -12.54 -8.79 6.37
N GLU A 67 -11.80 -9.66 7.06
CA GLU A 67 -10.99 -9.29 8.22
C GLU A 67 -9.96 -8.20 7.89
N ALA A 68 -9.28 -8.32 6.74
CA ALA A 68 -8.36 -7.29 6.26
C ALA A 68 -9.08 -5.95 6.02
N VAL A 69 -10.28 -5.97 5.41
CA VAL A 69 -11.09 -4.77 5.20
C VAL A 69 -11.51 -4.13 6.52
N ASP A 70 -11.87 -4.93 7.52
CA ASP A 70 -12.31 -4.41 8.80
C ASP A 70 -11.14 -3.89 9.63
N ALA A 71 -9.98 -4.56 9.60
CA ALA A 71 -8.73 -4.05 10.17
C ALA A 71 -8.35 -2.70 9.52
N MET A 72 -8.50 -2.61 8.19
CA MET A 72 -8.27 -1.37 7.46
C MET A 72 -9.18 -0.24 7.97
N LYS A 73 -10.49 -0.46 8.03
CA LYS A 73 -11.44 0.56 8.53
C LYS A 73 -11.13 1.04 9.95
N ARG A 74 -10.55 0.17 10.79
CA ARG A 74 -10.15 0.50 12.17
C ARG A 74 -8.76 1.10 12.29
N GLY A 75 -8.01 1.25 11.20
CA GLY A 75 -6.63 1.70 11.24
C GLY A 75 -5.69 0.75 11.97
N GLN A 76 -6.03 -0.54 12.01
CA GLN A 76 -5.21 -1.57 12.64
C GLN A 76 -4.23 -2.16 11.62
N PRO A 77 -3.07 -2.68 12.05
CA PRO A 77 -2.21 -3.48 11.19
C PRO A 77 -3.00 -4.60 10.51
N LEU A 78 -2.75 -4.81 9.22
CA LEU A 78 -3.43 -5.86 8.47
C LEU A 78 -2.88 -7.23 8.91
N PRO A 79 -3.74 -8.27 8.93
CA PRO A 79 -3.32 -9.63 9.26
C PRO A 79 -2.19 -10.13 8.37
N ASP A 80 -1.37 -11.06 8.91
CA ASP A 80 -0.47 -11.84 8.09
C ASP A 80 -1.24 -12.53 6.94
N ARG A 81 -0.57 -12.71 5.81
CA ARG A 81 -1.15 -13.25 4.56
C ARG A 81 -2.24 -12.42 3.91
N THR A 82 -2.38 -11.16 4.29
CA THR A 82 -3.24 -10.25 3.53
C THR A 82 -2.67 -10.02 2.13
N VAL A 83 -3.52 -10.20 1.11
CA VAL A 83 -3.24 -9.86 -0.28
C VAL A 83 -4.19 -8.74 -0.67
N LEU A 84 -3.63 -7.63 -1.14
CA LEU A 84 -4.40 -6.54 -1.74
C LEU A 84 -4.14 -6.50 -3.24
N VAL A 85 -5.20 -6.53 -4.01
CA VAL A 85 -5.15 -6.52 -5.48
C VAL A 85 -5.75 -5.23 -5.97
N LEU A 86 -4.97 -4.43 -6.68
CA LEU A 86 -5.48 -3.31 -7.46
C LEU A 86 -5.57 -3.77 -8.90
N VAL A 87 -6.76 -3.72 -9.49
CA VAL A 87 -7.02 -4.00 -10.90
C VAL A 87 -7.15 -2.69 -11.64
N GLN A 88 -6.33 -2.47 -12.67
CA GLN A 88 -6.35 -1.26 -13.46
C GLN A 88 -7.17 -1.45 -14.74
N TYR A 89 -8.05 -0.50 -15.01
CA TYR A 89 -8.79 -0.38 -16.27
C TYR A 89 -8.58 1.01 -16.86
N LYS A 90 -8.65 1.11 -18.20
CA LYS A 90 -8.87 2.40 -18.86
C LYS A 90 -10.23 2.94 -18.47
N ALA A 91 -10.37 4.25 -18.35
CA ALA A 91 -11.69 4.87 -18.45
C ALA A 91 -12.15 4.85 -19.92
N GLN A 92 -13.44 4.62 -20.17
CA GLN A 92 -14.01 4.94 -21.48
C GLN A 92 -13.89 6.44 -21.71
N ALA A 93 -13.69 6.85 -22.95
CA ALA A 93 -13.49 8.24 -23.30
C ALA A 93 -14.40 8.67 -24.46
N ASP A 94 -14.75 9.96 -24.48
CA ASP A 94 -15.39 10.59 -25.63
C ASP A 94 -14.42 10.74 -26.83
N ALA A 95 -14.90 11.30 -27.93
CA ALA A 95 -14.09 11.52 -29.13
C ALA A 95 -12.90 12.48 -28.91
N GLN A 96 -12.94 13.30 -27.85
CA GLN A 96 -11.89 14.22 -27.45
C GLN A 96 -10.92 13.61 -26.43
N GLY A 97 -11.14 12.35 -26.04
CA GLY A 97 -10.32 11.64 -25.07
C GLY A 97 -10.63 11.99 -23.61
N ASN A 98 -11.74 12.67 -23.30
CA ASN A 98 -12.15 12.93 -21.93
C ASN A 98 -12.84 11.70 -21.34
N PRO A 99 -12.54 11.31 -20.09
CA PRO A 99 -13.22 10.20 -19.44
C PRO A 99 -14.75 10.42 -19.36
N LEU A 100 -15.50 9.47 -19.88
CA LEU A 100 -16.95 9.42 -19.72
C LEU A 100 -17.29 9.04 -18.28
N LYS A 101 -18.40 9.58 -17.77
CA LYS A 101 -18.86 9.37 -16.39
C LYS A 101 -20.29 8.85 -16.35
N ASN A 102 -20.60 8.02 -15.35
CA ASN A 102 -21.98 7.62 -15.04
C ASN A 102 -22.72 8.72 -14.26
N ALA A 103 -23.99 8.48 -13.93
CA ALA A 103 -24.83 9.43 -13.19
C ALA A 103 -24.29 9.79 -11.79
N SER A 104 -23.46 8.94 -11.18
CA SER A 104 -22.80 9.22 -9.90
C SER A 104 -21.48 9.99 -10.03
N GLY A 105 -21.09 10.36 -11.26
CA GLY A 105 -19.84 11.07 -11.56
C GLY A 105 -18.59 10.18 -11.63
N ARG A 106 -18.75 8.85 -11.51
CA ARG A 106 -17.66 7.86 -11.61
C ARG A 106 -17.31 7.57 -13.06
N PHE A 107 -16.03 7.30 -13.37
CA PHE A 107 -15.61 6.92 -14.71
C PHE A 107 -16.33 5.65 -15.18
N LEU A 108 -16.70 5.63 -16.46
CA LEU A 108 -17.15 4.41 -17.11
C LEU A 108 -15.95 3.48 -17.31
N LYS A 109 -16.08 2.23 -16.86
CA LYS A 109 -15.04 1.21 -16.91
C LYS A 109 -14.82 0.75 -18.36
N GLY A 110 -13.57 0.78 -18.83
CA GLY A 110 -13.13 0.27 -20.13
C GLY A 110 -12.27 -0.99 -20.00
N ASP A 111 -11.34 -1.17 -20.92
CA ASP A 111 -10.48 -2.35 -20.97
C ASP A 111 -9.55 -2.46 -19.75
N ARG A 112 -9.36 -3.68 -19.26
CA ARG A 112 -8.34 -3.98 -18.25
C ARG A 112 -6.95 -3.78 -18.84
N ILE A 113 -6.03 -3.23 -18.06
CA ILE A 113 -4.65 -2.96 -18.51
C ILE A 113 -3.58 -3.58 -17.61
N GLY A 114 -3.92 -4.05 -16.42
CA GLY A 114 -2.97 -4.76 -15.57
C GLY A 114 -3.44 -4.93 -14.13
N PHE A 115 -2.56 -5.53 -13.34
CA PHE A 115 -2.73 -5.73 -11.92
C PHE A 115 -1.49 -5.25 -11.19
N THR A 116 -1.69 -4.70 -10.00
CA THR A 116 -0.63 -4.49 -9.02
C THR A 116 -1.09 -5.12 -7.72
N VAL A 117 -0.22 -5.91 -7.11
CA VAL A 117 -0.52 -6.70 -5.92
C VAL A 117 0.47 -6.31 -4.84
N MET A 118 -0.01 -6.16 -3.61
CA MET A 118 0.84 -6.13 -2.44
C MET A 118 0.42 -7.25 -1.51
N GLU A 119 1.40 -7.93 -0.93
CA GLU A 119 1.18 -9.07 -0.05
C GLU A 119 2.02 -8.93 1.20
N LYS A 120 1.38 -9.21 2.34
CA LYS A 120 2.02 -9.20 3.66
C LYS A 120 2.33 -10.63 4.07
N ARG A 121 3.57 -10.88 4.46
CA ARG A 121 4.01 -12.17 5.00
C ARG A 121 4.99 -11.96 6.13
N GLN A 122 4.74 -12.64 7.25
CA GLN A 122 5.65 -12.64 8.38
C GLN A 122 7.09 -12.98 7.94
N GLY A 123 8.04 -12.14 8.36
CA GLY A 123 9.46 -12.24 8.04
C GLY A 123 9.88 -11.59 6.72
N TRP A 124 8.96 -11.11 5.88
CA TRP A 124 9.33 -10.43 4.63
C TRP A 124 9.90 -9.03 4.86
N GLY A 125 10.62 -8.54 3.85
CA GLY A 125 11.22 -7.22 3.80
C GLY A 125 12.40 -6.99 4.75
N ALA A 126 12.83 -8.01 5.51
CA ALA A 126 13.98 -7.91 6.43
C ALA A 126 15.30 -7.67 5.70
N GLU A 127 15.34 -7.96 4.41
CA GLU A 127 16.48 -7.76 3.53
C GLU A 127 16.64 -6.29 3.07
N TYR A 128 15.59 -5.46 3.21
CA TYR A 128 15.62 -4.05 2.80
C TYR A 128 16.15 -3.13 3.91
N PRO A 129 16.87 -2.04 3.57
CA PRO A 129 17.28 -1.04 4.54
C PRO A 129 16.05 -0.31 5.13
N GLY A 130 16.15 0.14 6.38
CA GLY A 130 15.00 0.66 7.13
C GLY A 130 14.35 1.91 6.54
N ASP A 131 15.08 2.68 5.74
CA ASP A 131 14.60 3.86 5.01
C ASP A 131 13.74 3.50 3.79
N LEU A 132 13.92 2.31 3.21
CA LEU A 132 13.12 1.77 2.11
C LEU A 132 12.04 0.79 2.59
N ARG A 133 12.31 0.04 3.66
CA ARG A 133 11.47 -1.06 4.13
C ARG A 133 10.06 -0.61 4.50
N ASN A 134 9.06 -1.26 3.91
CA ASN A 134 7.63 -1.05 4.21
C ASN A 134 7.08 -2.17 5.09
N GLY A 135 7.71 -2.38 6.24
CA GLY A 135 7.36 -3.48 7.15
C GLY A 135 7.60 -4.84 6.50
N GLU A 136 6.54 -5.63 6.39
CA GLU A 136 6.53 -7.00 5.85
C GLU A 136 5.77 -7.10 4.51
N TRP A 137 5.62 -5.97 3.82
CA TRP A 137 4.99 -5.90 2.51
C TRP A 137 6.00 -6.08 1.39
N GLU A 138 5.62 -6.90 0.42
CA GLU A 138 6.21 -6.92 -0.92
C GLU A 138 5.21 -6.36 -1.94
N TYR A 139 5.70 -5.99 -3.11
CA TYR A 139 4.91 -5.40 -4.19
C TYR A 139 5.22 -6.09 -5.51
N SER A 140 4.20 -6.41 -6.29
CA SER A 140 4.34 -7.02 -7.60
C SER A 140 3.36 -6.44 -8.61
N ALA A 141 3.66 -6.64 -9.89
CA ALA A 141 2.87 -6.13 -11.00
C ALA A 141 2.72 -7.22 -12.05
N PHE A 142 1.53 -7.32 -12.64
CA PHE A 142 1.19 -8.36 -13.61
C PHE A 142 0.45 -7.77 -14.81
N GLY A 143 0.68 -8.38 -15.98
CA GLY A 143 -0.09 -8.13 -17.19
C GLY A 143 -1.54 -8.57 -17.05
N THR A 144 -2.37 -8.25 -18.05
CA THR A 144 -3.80 -8.64 -18.06
C THR A 144 -4.03 -10.14 -18.15
N ASP A 145 -2.98 -10.88 -18.54
CA ASP A 145 -2.86 -12.34 -18.61
C ASP A 145 -2.28 -12.97 -17.32
N GLY A 146 -2.03 -12.16 -16.28
CA GLY A 146 -1.48 -12.62 -15.00
C GLY A 146 0.02 -12.88 -15.01
N ARG A 147 0.74 -12.57 -16.11
CA ARG A 147 2.20 -12.74 -16.15
C ARG A 147 2.92 -11.64 -15.40
N PHE A 148 3.95 -12.02 -14.65
CA PHE A 148 4.83 -11.10 -13.93
C PHE A 148 5.45 -10.05 -14.86
N ASN A 149 5.45 -8.79 -14.43
CA ASN A 149 6.01 -7.68 -15.19
C ASN A 149 7.40 -7.26 -14.66
N ALA A 150 8.45 -7.91 -15.17
CA ALA A 150 9.84 -7.63 -14.77
C ALA A 150 10.31 -6.18 -15.04
N ASN A 151 9.59 -5.41 -15.85
CA ASN A 151 9.96 -4.03 -16.22
C ASN A 151 9.35 -2.96 -15.29
N ALA A 152 8.60 -3.35 -14.26
CA ALA A 152 8.00 -2.40 -13.32
C ALA A 152 9.07 -1.77 -12.39
N ASN A 153 8.85 -0.51 -11.98
CA ASN A 153 9.72 0.16 -11.00
C ASN A 153 9.33 -0.23 -9.57
N TYR A 154 9.87 -1.35 -9.09
CA TYR A 154 9.55 -1.88 -7.75
C TYR A 154 10.09 -1.04 -6.60
N THR A 155 11.27 -0.44 -6.74
CA THR A 155 11.79 0.52 -5.73
C THR A 155 10.82 1.69 -5.55
N GLY A 156 10.20 2.16 -6.65
CA GLY A 156 9.18 3.20 -6.62
C GLY A 156 7.94 2.82 -5.82
N CYS A 157 7.55 1.53 -5.79
CA CYS A 157 6.46 1.04 -4.95
C CYS A 157 6.79 1.28 -3.47
N PHE A 158 7.99 0.87 -3.03
CA PHE A 158 8.42 1.06 -1.65
C PHE A 158 8.46 2.54 -1.26
N GLN A 159 9.12 3.38 -2.07
CA GLN A 159 9.27 4.80 -1.80
C GLN A 159 7.94 5.55 -1.71
N CYS A 160 6.99 5.23 -2.59
CA CYS A 160 5.67 5.87 -2.60
C CYS A 160 4.84 5.47 -1.37
N HIS A 161 4.95 4.21 -0.94
CA HIS A 161 4.19 3.69 0.20
C HIS A 161 4.84 4.00 1.56
N LYS A 162 6.15 4.23 1.62
CA LYS A 162 6.91 4.48 2.87
C LYS A 162 6.33 5.59 3.77
N PRO A 163 5.88 6.75 3.24
CA PRO A 163 5.29 7.80 4.07
C PRO A 163 3.99 7.40 4.79
N HIS A 164 3.39 6.26 4.43
CA HIS A 164 2.12 5.76 4.95
C HIS A 164 2.30 4.68 6.03
N GLU A 165 3.44 4.66 6.74
CA GLU A 165 3.71 3.69 7.82
C GLU A 165 2.60 3.64 8.89
N LYS A 166 2.03 4.80 9.25
CA LYS A 166 0.89 4.88 10.21
C LYS A 166 -0.40 4.24 9.69
N GLN A 167 -0.43 3.87 8.42
CA GLN A 167 -1.54 3.23 7.72
C GLN A 167 -1.14 1.83 7.23
N ASP A 168 -0.15 1.20 7.89
CA ASP A 168 0.44 -0.07 7.47
C ASP A 168 0.83 -0.08 5.99
N PHE A 169 1.31 1.07 5.51
CA PHE A 169 1.73 1.32 4.12
C PHE A 169 0.60 1.20 3.08
N VAL A 170 -0.68 1.11 3.46
CA VAL A 170 -1.82 1.00 2.53
C VAL A 170 -2.42 2.38 2.27
N ILE A 171 -2.15 2.96 1.10
CA ILE A 171 -2.55 4.34 0.75
C ILE A 171 -4.08 4.50 0.72
N SER A 172 -4.81 3.48 0.27
CA SER A 172 -6.29 3.49 0.22
C SER A 172 -6.93 3.51 1.62
N LEU A 173 -6.15 3.25 2.68
CA LEU A 173 -6.63 3.22 4.05
C LEU A 173 -7.20 4.57 4.51
N ALA A 174 -6.56 5.67 4.13
CA ALA A 174 -7.02 7.00 4.51
C ALA A 174 -8.45 7.28 4.03
N GLY A 175 -8.83 6.77 2.85
CA GLY A 175 -10.20 6.81 2.31
C GLY A 175 -11.20 6.02 3.15
N LEU A 176 -10.78 4.89 3.71
CA LEU A 176 -11.61 3.99 4.52
C LEU A 176 -11.75 4.44 5.97
N MET A 177 -10.69 5.04 6.54
CA MET A 177 -10.68 5.58 7.91
C MET A 177 -11.37 6.94 8.04
N GLY A 178 -11.88 7.49 6.93
CA GLY A 178 -12.56 8.77 6.91
C GLY A 178 -11.64 9.99 6.86
N GLY A 179 -10.31 9.84 6.82
CA GLY A 179 -9.35 10.96 6.76
C GLY A 179 -9.23 11.77 8.05
N GLY A 180 -8.20 12.61 8.12
CA GLY A 180 -7.92 13.47 9.29
C GLY A 180 -8.41 14.90 9.13
N GLY A 181 -9.11 15.22 8.05
CA GLY A 181 -9.68 16.55 7.82
C GLY A 181 -10.98 16.77 8.60
N THR A 182 -11.45 18.00 8.61
CA THR A 182 -12.77 18.34 9.14
C THR A 182 -13.80 18.31 8.02
N THR A 183 -15.06 17.95 8.30
CA THR A 183 -16.13 18.13 7.30
C THR A 183 -16.21 19.60 6.90
N GLY A 184 -16.15 19.89 5.61
CA GLY A 184 -16.11 21.27 5.12
C GLY A 184 -17.41 22.02 5.41
N THR A 185 -17.41 22.87 6.43
CA THR A 185 -18.50 23.82 6.72
C THR A 185 -17.99 25.23 6.46
N GLY A 186 -18.13 25.72 5.23
CA GLY A 186 -17.67 27.05 4.81
C GLY A 186 -17.31 27.08 3.32
N ALA A 187 -17.21 28.29 2.74
CA ALA A 187 -16.73 28.44 1.36
C ALA A 187 -15.20 28.24 1.35
N PRO A 188 -14.68 27.22 0.62
CA PRO A 188 -13.24 26.98 0.54
C PRO A 188 -12.56 28.01 -0.37
N ASP A 189 -11.35 28.42 0.01
CA ASP A 189 -10.48 29.25 -0.83
C ASP A 189 -9.93 28.43 -2.00
N VAL A 190 -9.62 27.16 -1.75
CA VAL A 190 -9.06 26.25 -2.75
C VAL A 190 -9.85 24.94 -2.79
N ARG A 191 -10.29 24.54 -3.98
CA ARG A 191 -10.89 23.23 -4.24
C ARG A 191 -9.87 22.32 -4.91
N ILE A 192 -9.77 21.09 -4.43
CA ILE A 192 -9.01 20.02 -5.08
C ILE A 192 -10.01 19.19 -5.89
N SER A 193 -9.87 19.22 -7.21
CA SER A 193 -10.72 18.46 -8.12
C SER A 193 -9.92 18.04 -9.34
N GLY A 194 -10.03 16.78 -9.75
CA GLY A 194 -9.24 16.21 -10.84
C GLY A 194 -7.73 16.36 -10.62
N PHE A 195 -7.25 16.15 -9.39
CA PHE A 195 -5.84 16.31 -9.01
C PHE A 195 -5.28 17.73 -9.24
N SER A 196 -6.15 18.74 -9.32
CA SER A 196 -5.78 20.12 -9.58
C SER A 196 -6.30 21.05 -8.48
N PHE A 197 -5.55 22.10 -8.17
CA PHE A 197 -5.99 23.18 -7.29
C PHE A 197 -6.75 24.26 -8.09
N GLY A 198 -7.94 24.63 -7.61
CA GLY A 198 -8.73 25.74 -8.12
C GLY A 198 -9.04 26.76 -7.01
N PRO A 199 -8.69 28.06 -7.18
CA PRO A 199 -7.98 28.65 -8.32
C PRO A 199 -6.50 28.19 -8.38
N PRO A 200 -5.86 28.26 -9.56
CA PRO A 200 -4.46 27.84 -9.72
C PRO A 200 -3.46 28.77 -9.02
N ARG A 201 -3.88 29.98 -8.66
CA ARG A 201 -3.12 30.93 -7.85
C ARG A 201 -4.05 31.61 -6.85
N LEU A 202 -3.60 31.68 -5.61
CA LEU A 202 -4.22 32.43 -4.52
C LEU A 202 -3.13 33.25 -3.83
N THR A 203 -3.43 34.48 -3.45
CA THR A 203 -2.56 35.32 -2.63
C THR A 203 -3.21 35.47 -1.25
N ALA A 204 -2.45 35.19 -0.19
CA ALA A 204 -2.88 35.35 1.19
C ALA A 204 -1.93 36.33 1.91
N ALA A 205 -2.48 37.20 2.77
CA ALA A 205 -1.67 38.06 3.62
C ALA A 205 -0.99 37.26 4.76
N PRO A 206 0.13 37.74 5.32
CA PRO A 206 0.67 37.16 6.55
C PRO A 206 -0.39 37.14 7.66
N GLY A 207 -0.55 36.00 8.33
CA GLY A 207 -1.59 35.72 9.32
C GLY A 207 -2.94 35.29 8.74
N GLN A 208 -3.11 35.23 7.42
CA GLN A 208 -4.36 34.81 6.79
C GLN A 208 -4.45 33.29 6.69
N ALA A 209 -5.59 32.73 7.10
CA ALA A 209 -5.91 31.33 6.88
C ALA A 209 -6.34 31.07 5.43
N VAL A 210 -5.87 29.96 4.87
CA VAL A 210 -6.34 29.41 3.58
C VAL A 210 -6.95 28.05 3.84
N MET A 211 -8.17 27.84 3.34
CA MET A 211 -8.90 26.58 3.46
C MET A 211 -8.94 25.82 2.11
N TRP A 212 -8.42 24.59 2.14
CA TRP A 212 -8.58 23.62 1.04
C TRP A 212 -9.74 22.68 1.34
N ILE A 213 -10.49 22.27 0.32
CA ILE A 213 -11.43 21.14 0.38
C ILE A 213 -11.08 20.09 -0.69
N ASN A 214 -11.15 18.81 -0.33
CA ASN A 214 -11.02 17.72 -1.29
C ASN A 214 -12.39 17.38 -1.90
N ASN A 215 -12.54 17.53 -3.22
CA ASN A 215 -13.74 17.09 -3.95
C ASN A 215 -13.52 15.78 -4.74
N ASP A 216 -12.30 15.26 -4.79
CA ASP A 216 -11.97 13.99 -5.43
C ASP A 216 -12.31 12.80 -4.52
N ASP A 217 -12.62 11.66 -5.14
CA ASP A 217 -12.72 10.39 -4.42
C ASP A 217 -11.35 9.90 -3.93
N SER A 218 -10.26 10.37 -4.56
CA SER A 218 -8.90 10.08 -4.14
C SER A 218 -8.54 10.91 -2.89
N PRO A 219 -7.99 10.30 -1.83
CA PRO A 219 -7.46 11.05 -0.70
C PRO A 219 -6.32 11.96 -1.14
N HIS A 220 -6.29 13.19 -0.61
CA HIS A 220 -5.26 14.19 -0.92
C HIS A 220 -4.61 14.72 0.35
N GLN A 221 -3.34 15.12 0.27
CA GLN A 221 -2.63 15.76 1.37
C GLN A 221 -2.01 17.06 0.90
N ILE A 222 -2.30 18.16 1.59
CA ILE A 222 -1.66 19.44 1.31
C ILE A 222 -0.23 19.43 1.85
N THR A 223 0.74 19.69 0.97
CA THR A 223 2.15 19.85 1.34
C THR A 223 2.60 21.26 1.03
N LEU A 224 3.12 21.95 2.05
CA LEU A 224 3.73 23.27 1.89
C LEU A 224 5.16 23.08 1.40
N THR A 225 5.46 23.54 0.19
CA THR A 225 6.73 23.23 -0.48
C THR A 225 7.95 23.88 0.18
N ALA A 226 7.78 25.10 0.71
CA ALA A 226 8.84 25.88 1.35
C ALA A 226 9.22 25.32 2.73
N SER A 227 8.24 25.03 3.60
CA SER A 227 8.48 24.50 4.95
C SER A 227 8.54 22.98 5.01
N LYS A 228 8.13 22.28 3.94
CA LYS A 228 7.91 20.82 3.88
C LYS A 228 6.82 20.31 4.84
N ALA A 229 6.09 21.20 5.51
CA ALA A 229 5.00 20.83 6.39
C ALA A 229 3.87 20.15 5.60
N ARG A 230 3.21 19.16 6.20
CA ARG A 230 2.11 18.41 5.60
C ARG A 230 0.87 18.52 6.48
N GLY A 231 -0.27 18.81 5.87
CA GLY A 231 -1.58 18.74 6.52
C GLY A 231 -2.05 17.30 6.75
N PRO A 232 -3.25 17.10 7.31
CA PRO A 232 -3.87 15.79 7.35
C PRO A 232 -4.16 15.26 5.94
N VAL A 233 -4.38 13.95 5.81
CA VAL A 233 -4.96 13.38 4.60
C VAL A 233 -6.46 13.71 4.59
N LEU A 234 -6.91 14.40 3.55
CA LEU A 234 -8.29 14.77 3.29
C LEU A 234 -8.96 13.70 2.43
N THR A 235 -10.06 13.13 2.92
CA THR A 235 -10.99 12.37 2.09
C THR A 235 -12.01 13.31 1.44
N LYS A 236 -12.82 12.79 0.52
CA LYS A 236 -13.84 13.58 -0.19
C LYS A 236 -14.75 14.33 0.78
N GLY A 237 -14.94 15.62 0.52
CA GLY A 237 -15.74 16.53 1.34
C GLY A 237 -15.04 17.07 2.57
N GLN A 238 -13.83 16.60 2.90
CA GLN A 238 -13.06 17.13 4.01
C GLN A 238 -12.22 18.35 3.62
N SER A 239 -12.05 19.24 4.59
CA SER A 239 -11.23 20.43 4.50
C SER A 239 -10.06 20.45 5.49
N TYR A 240 -9.06 21.25 5.15
CA TYR A 240 -7.94 21.61 6.01
C TYR A 240 -7.67 23.11 5.86
N SER A 241 -7.39 23.79 6.96
CA SER A 241 -7.01 25.19 6.97
C SER A 241 -5.59 25.37 7.50
N HIS A 242 -4.82 26.23 6.86
CA HIS A 242 -3.48 26.63 7.31
C HIS A 242 -3.34 28.15 7.31
N THR A 243 -2.75 28.69 8.37
CA THR A 243 -2.45 30.11 8.51
C THR A 243 -1.00 30.36 8.10
N PHE A 244 -0.80 31.25 7.12
CA PHE A 244 0.52 31.61 6.57
C PHE A 244 1.18 32.78 7.30
#